data_AF-A0A4Q8AGE8-F1
#
_entry.id   AF-A0A4Q8AGE8-F1
#
_cell.length_a   1.000
_cell.length_b   1.000
_cell.length_c   1.000
_cell.angle_alpha   90.00
_cell.angle_beta   90.00
_cell.angle_gamma   90.00
#
_symmetry.space_group_name_H-M   'P 1'
#
loop_
_entity.id
_entity.type
_entity.pdbx_description
1 polymer ?
#
loop_
_entity_poly.entity_id
_entity_poly.type
_entity_poly.pdbx_seq_one_letter_code
_entity_poly.pdbx_strand_id
1 'polypeptide(L)'
;MNTAAAVLLILVGVLHSILGERVVLRPLFAGSWELALSRGAAERLLRGAWHLTSLAWWGLSATLLGAPAGVAFGLVCLLSAATIHVCLPGHLAWPLFTAAGVLSLGTAEALPTSLLIAVVAAAAAAATVAAGFHIAWAAGVRRGLRDALPQASGSREPLGRPGRGATLAVAGALGAYVVVVAALVLGAEGALWRWCAIAALVVLAVRVVGEGRYVGITKRVRNTGFARADDRYWTPVVGLLGLGSAAALALAG
;
A
#
# COMPACT_ATOMS: atom_id res chain seq x y z
N MET A 1 3.00 3.50 38.75
CA MET A 1 1.92 2.59 38.30
C MET A 1 2.01 2.32 36.79
N ASN A 2 2.13 3.35 35.94
CA ASN A 2 2.23 3.17 34.47
C ASN A 2 3.44 2.34 34.02
N THR A 3 4.61 2.48 34.66
CA THR A 3 5.80 1.67 34.35
C THR A 3 5.57 0.17 34.59
N ALA A 4 4.90 -0.18 35.69
CA ALA A 4 4.59 -1.57 36.00
C ALA A 4 3.59 -2.15 34.98
N ALA A 5 2.55 -1.38 34.62
CA ALA A 5 1.60 -1.78 33.58
C ALA A 5 2.28 -1.95 32.19
N ALA A 6 3.21 -1.06 31.83
CA ALA A 6 4.00 -1.16 30.61
C ALA A 6 4.85 -2.43 30.59
N VAL A 7 5.59 -2.71 31.67
CA VAL A 7 6.38 -3.95 31.81
C VAL A 7 5.50 -5.18 31.66
N LEU A 8 4.32 -5.19 32.29
CA LEU A 8 3.37 -6.31 32.15
C LEU A 8 2.89 -6.49 30.71
N LEU A 9 2.57 -5.41 29.98
CA LEU A 9 2.18 -5.52 28.56
C LEU A 9 3.31 -6.00 27.66
N ILE A 10 4.56 -5.59 27.93
CA ILE A 10 5.73 -6.12 27.23
C ILE A 10 5.84 -7.62 27.45
N LEU A 11 5.78 -8.05 28.72
CA LEU A 11 5.85 -9.46 29.09
C LEU A 11 4.70 -10.27 28.47
N VAL A 12 3.47 -9.76 28.51
CA VAL A 12 2.31 -10.40 27.86
C VAL A 12 2.54 -10.53 26.36
N GLY A 13 3.06 -9.50 25.68
CA GLY A 13 3.40 -9.57 24.26
C GLY A 13 4.43 -10.66 23.94
N VAL A 14 5.49 -10.76 24.73
CA VAL A 14 6.52 -11.81 24.59
C VAL A 14 5.93 -13.20 24.85
N LEU A 15 5.26 -13.38 25.99
CA LEU A 15 4.70 -14.66 26.40
C LEU A 15 3.62 -15.13 25.44
N HIS A 16 2.73 -14.26 24.98
CA HIS A 16 1.70 -14.61 24.00
C HIS A 16 2.31 -15.09 22.69
N SER A 17 3.33 -14.41 22.17
CA SER A 17 4.01 -14.84 20.95
C SER A 17 4.72 -16.19 21.13
N ILE A 18 5.44 -16.40 22.24
CA ILE A 18 6.18 -17.65 22.48
C ILE A 18 5.24 -18.82 22.78
N LEU A 19 4.31 -18.65 23.72
CA LEU A 19 3.40 -19.70 24.14
C LEU A 19 2.40 -20.04 23.04
N GLY A 20 1.87 -19.04 22.34
CA GLY A 20 1.00 -19.28 21.21
C GLY A 20 1.67 -20.08 20.10
N GLU A 21 2.91 -19.73 19.76
CA GLU A 21 3.68 -20.49 18.77
C GLU A 21 3.91 -21.95 19.21
N ARG A 22 4.36 -22.16 20.44
CA ARG A 22 4.75 -23.49 20.93
C ARG A 22 3.56 -24.38 21.29
N VAL A 23 2.52 -23.82 21.90
CA VAL A 23 1.43 -24.57 22.54
C VAL A 23 0.18 -24.60 21.65
N VAL A 24 -0.05 -23.58 20.81
CA VAL A 24 -1.26 -23.49 19.99
C VAL A 24 -0.95 -23.75 18.52
N LEU A 25 -0.12 -22.91 17.90
CA LEU A 25 0.07 -22.88 16.46
C LEU A 25 0.82 -24.12 15.95
N ARG A 26 1.98 -24.46 16.53
CA ARG A 26 2.74 -25.64 16.09
C ARG A 26 1.94 -26.94 16.24
N PRO A 27 1.29 -27.24 17.39
CA PRO A 27 0.46 -28.43 17.51
C PRO A 27 -0.73 -28.43 16.54
N LEU A 28 -1.39 -27.28 16.37
CA LEU A 28 -2.49 -27.14 15.41
C LEU A 28 -2.03 -27.46 13.97
N PHE A 29 -0.86 -26.98 13.56
CA PHE A 29 -0.32 -27.22 12.22
C PHE A 29 0.28 -28.62 12.06
N ALA A 30 0.58 -29.33 13.15
CA ALA A 30 0.96 -30.75 13.08
C ALA A 30 -0.25 -31.65 12.78
N GLY A 31 -1.46 -31.23 13.16
CA GLY A 31 -2.69 -31.96 12.91
C GLY A 31 -3.22 -31.87 11.47
N SER A 32 -4.20 -32.72 11.16
CA SER A 32 -4.98 -32.66 9.92
C SER A 32 -6.19 -31.74 10.07
N TRP A 33 -6.37 -30.83 9.13
CA TRP A 33 -7.51 -29.92 9.05
C TRP A 33 -7.70 -29.45 7.61
N GLU A 34 -8.93 -29.06 7.28
CA GLU A 34 -9.28 -28.55 5.95
C GLU A 34 -9.85 -27.14 6.06
N LEU A 35 -9.38 -26.25 5.19
CA LEU A 35 -9.88 -24.89 5.04
C LEU A 35 -10.03 -24.58 3.55
N ALA A 36 -10.84 -23.58 3.22
CA ALA A 36 -10.97 -23.08 1.85
C ALA A 36 -9.68 -22.43 1.30
N LEU A 37 -8.73 -22.10 2.18
CA LEU A 37 -7.42 -21.55 1.83
C LEU A 37 -6.37 -22.67 1.74
N SER A 38 -5.34 -22.45 0.91
CA SER A 38 -4.20 -23.36 0.91
C SER A 38 -3.53 -23.41 2.28
N ARG A 39 -3.09 -24.60 2.69
CA ARG A 39 -2.53 -24.84 4.03
C ARG A 39 -1.44 -23.84 4.40
N GLY A 40 -0.47 -23.61 3.52
CA GLY A 40 0.60 -22.64 3.76
C GLY A 40 0.13 -21.19 3.87
N ALA A 41 -0.94 -20.79 3.16
CA ALA A 41 -1.52 -19.46 3.32
C ALA A 41 -2.27 -19.33 4.65
N ALA A 42 -3.03 -20.36 5.02
CA ALA A 42 -3.73 -20.41 6.30
C ALA A 42 -2.76 -20.38 7.50
N GLU A 43 -1.68 -21.15 7.45
CA GLU A 43 -0.65 -21.15 8.50
C GLU A 43 0.01 -19.77 8.64
N ARG A 44 0.41 -19.12 7.53
CA ARG A 44 0.97 -17.76 7.57
C ARG A 44 -0.03 -16.74 8.08
N LEU A 45 -1.31 -16.85 7.70
CA LEU A 45 -2.37 -15.98 8.19
C LEU A 45 -2.54 -16.11 9.71
N LEU A 46 -2.66 -17.34 10.21
CA LEU A 46 -2.87 -17.60 11.62
C LEU A 46 -1.67 -17.18 12.47
N ARG A 47 -0.44 -17.46 12.00
CA ARG A 47 0.80 -16.96 12.64
C ARG A 47 0.86 -15.44 12.64
N GLY A 48 0.59 -14.82 11.49
CA GLY A 48 0.56 -13.37 11.35
C GLY A 48 -0.42 -12.74 12.34
N ALA A 49 -1.69 -13.16 12.30
CA ALA A 49 -2.74 -12.67 13.19
C ALA A 49 -2.36 -12.79 14.67
N TRP A 50 -1.73 -13.91 15.05
CA TRP A 50 -1.26 -14.13 16.42
C TRP A 50 -0.20 -13.12 16.86
N HIS A 51 0.82 -12.88 16.03
CA HIS A 51 1.91 -11.95 16.37
C HIS A 51 1.47 -10.47 16.29
N LEU A 52 0.45 -10.13 15.49
CA LEU A 52 -0.10 -8.77 15.46
C LEU A 52 -0.66 -8.34 16.83
N THR A 53 -1.24 -9.25 17.60
CA THR A 53 -1.72 -8.94 18.97
C THR A 53 -0.56 -8.57 19.89
N SER A 54 0.59 -9.24 19.78
CA SER A 54 1.81 -8.87 20.52
C SER A 54 2.30 -7.46 20.16
N LEU A 55 2.28 -7.10 18.87
CA LEU A 55 2.63 -5.74 18.43
C LEU A 55 1.68 -4.68 19.02
N ALA A 56 0.38 -4.98 19.09
CA ALA A 56 -0.62 -4.08 19.66
C ALA A 56 -0.35 -3.79 21.16
N TRP A 57 -0.05 -4.82 21.95
CA TRP A 57 0.29 -4.61 23.38
C TRP A 57 1.59 -3.83 23.56
N TRP A 58 2.59 -4.02 22.70
CA TRP A 58 3.81 -3.20 22.75
C TRP A 58 3.54 -1.74 22.39
N GLY A 59 2.63 -1.46 21.46
CA GLY A 59 2.14 -0.09 21.22
C GLY A 59 1.49 0.54 22.44
N LEU A 60 0.60 -0.20 23.12
CA LEU A 60 -0.03 0.24 24.37
C LEU A 60 1.01 0.43 25.50
N SER A 61 2.05 -0.41 25.55
CA SER A 61 3.15 -0.21 26.47
C SER A 61 3.92 1.08 26.15
N ALA A 62 4.17 1.37 24.88
CA ALA A 62 4.87 2.60 24.47
C ALA A 62 4.09 3.85 24.91
N THR A 63 2.76 3.85 24.77
CA THR A 63 1.93 4.97 25.25
C THR A 63 1.98 5.13 26.77
N LEU A 64 1.96 4.03 27.54
CA LEU A 64 2.12 4.07 29.00
C LEU A 64 3.48 4.60 29.45
N LEU A 65 4.51 4.45 28.62
CA LEU A 65 5.86 4.98 28.84
C LEU A 65 6.03 6.42 28.33
N GLY A 66 4.95 7.05 27.85
CA GLY A 66 4.94 8.46 27.44
C GLY A 66 5.13 8.72 25.95
N ALA A 67 5.18 7.68 25.10
CA ALA A 67 5.15 7.89 23.65
C ALA A 67 3.80 8.54 23.25
N PRO A 68 3.80 9.55 22.36
CA PRO A 68 2.54 10.12 21.86
C PRO A 68 1.67 9.03 21.25
N ALA A 69 0.38 9.02 21.61
CA ALA A 69 -0.54 7.94 21.21
C ALA A 69 -0.62 7.79 19.68
N GLY A 70 -0.66 8.90 18.94
CA GLY A 70 -0.67 8.90 17.48
C GLY A 70 0.61 8.33 16.85
N VAL A 71 1.76 8.49 17.51
CA VAL A 71 3.03 7.90 17.06
C VAL A 71 3.06 6.40 17.33
N ALA A 72 2.71 5.98 18.55
CA ALA A 72 2.67 4.58 18.92
C ALA A 72 1.67 3.79 18.05
N PHE A 73 0.46 4.30 17.87
CA PHE A 73 -0.55 3.72 16.97
C PHE A 73 -0.04 3.67 15.53
N GLY A 74 0.53 4.78 15.04
CA GLY A 74 1.10 4.87 13.71
C GLY A 74 2.13 3.79 13.41
N LEU A 75 3.09 3.61 14.31
CA LEU A 75 4.15 2.59 14.18
C LEU A 75 3.60 1.17 14.26
N VAL A 76 2.66 0.87 15.18
CA VAL A 76 2.00 -0.44 15.25
C VAL A 76 1.29 -0.75 13.94
N CYS A 77 0.58 0.22 13.37
CA CYS A 77 -0.11 0.04 12.10
C CYS A 77 0.88 -0.24 10.95
N LEU A 78 1.99 0.50 10.85
CA LEU A 78 3.00 0.26 9.82
C LEU A 78 3.70 -1.10 9.98
N LEU A 79 4.04 -1.51 11.20
CA LEU A 79 4.61 -2.83 11.48
C LEU A 79 3.62 -3.95 11.16
N SER A 80 2.34 -3.73 11.47
CA SER A 80 1.26 -4.66 11.14
C SER A 80 1.09 -4.79 9.62
N ALA A 81 1.10 -3.67 8.89
CA ALA A 81 1.05 -3.66 7.45
C ALA A 81 2.21 -4.43 6.83
N ALA A 82 3.45 -4.19 7.29
CA ALA A 82 4.63 -4.91 6.81
C ALA A 82 4.51 -6.42 7.06
N THR A 83 4.07 -6.82 8.25
CA THR A 83 3.85 -8.23 8.61
C THR A 83 2.81 -8.88 7.71
N ILE A 84 1.65 -8.23 7.52
CA ILE A 84 0.57 -8.74 6.67
C ILE A 84 1.02 -8.82 5.21
N HIS A 85 1.75 -7.82 4.70
CA HIS A 85 2.25 -7.84 3.33
C HIS A 85 3.20 -9.02 3.08
N VAL A 86 4.09 -9.31 4.03
CA VAL A 86 5.02 -10.45 3.94
C VAL A 86 4.27 -11.79 4.04
N CYS A 87 3.34 -11.92 4.99
CA CYS A 87 2.61 -13.18 5.21
C CYS A 87 1.56 -13.46 4.12
N LEU A 88 0.88 -12.40 3.67
CA LEU A 88 -0.31 -12.42 2.81
C LEU A 88 -0.39 -11.14 1.95
N PRO A 89 0.48 -11.00 0.93
CA PRO A 89 0.53 -9.78 0.11
C PRO A 89 -0.79 -9.48 -0.63
N GLY A 90 -1.63 -10.49 -0.84
CA GLY A 90 -2.94 -10.35 -1.47
C GLY A 90 -4.09 -9.94 -0.54
N HIS A 91 -3.87 -9.72 0.75
CA HIS A 91 -4.91 -9.35 1.71
C HIS A 91 -5.10 -7.83 1.80
N LEU A 92 -6.34 -7.35 1.78
CA LEU A 92 -6.67 -5.92 1.88
C LEU A 92 -6.33 -5.29 3.24
N ALA A 93 -5.78 -6.04 4.19
CA ALA A 93 -5.50 -5.49 5.51
C ALA A 93 -4.22 -4.66 5.49
N TRP A 94 -3.16 -5.09 4.77
CA TRP A 94 -1.91 -4.34 4.75
C TRP A 94 -2.06 -2.91 4.20
N PRO A 95 -2.79 -2.62 3.10
CA PRO A 95 -2.97 -1.26 2.63
C PRO A 95 -3.77 -0.40 3.61
N LEU A 96 -4.78 -0.98 4.27
CA LEU A 96 -5.58 -0.27 5.27
C LEU A 96 -4.75 0.08 6.51
N PHE A 97 -3.93 -0.85 6.99
CA PHE A 97 -2.99 -0.60 8.08
C PHE A 97 -1.90 0.42 7.68
N THR A 98 -1.40 0.38 6.44
CA THR A 98 -0.48 1.42 5.94
C THR A 98 -1.14 2.79 5.96
N ALA A 99 -2.37 2.90 5.44
CA ALA A 99 -3.11 4.16 5.41
C ALA A 99 -3.37 4.71 6.82
N ALA A 100 -3.87 3.88 7.74
CA ALA A 100 -4.09 4.25 9.13
C ALA A 100 -2.79 4.71 9.82
N GLY A 101 -1.68 3.99 9.57
CA GLY A 101 -0.38 4.30 10.15
C GLY A 101 0.17 5.65 9.68
N VAL A 102 0.16 5.88 8.36
CA VAL A 102 0.61 7.16 7.76
C VAL A 102 -0.25 8.32 8.22
N LEU A 103 -1.59 8.18 8.20
CA LEU A 103 -2.50 9.22 8.65
C LEU A 103 -2.25 9.59 10.12
N SER A 104 -2.11 8.59 10.99
CA SER A 104 -1.86 8.84 12.42
C SER A 104 -0.52 9.53 12.67
N LEU A 105 0.54 9.12 11.96
CA LEU A 105 1.85 9.79 12.05
C LEU A 105 1.80 11.21 11.51
N GLY A 106 1.04 11.44 10.43
CA GLY A 106 0.81 12.78 9.89
C GLY A 106 0.07 13.68 10.88
N THR A 107 -1.01 13.19 11.50
CA THR A 107 -1.74 13.95 12.53
C THR A 107 -0.93 14.20 13.81
N ALA A 108 0.07 13.36 14.06
CA ALA A 108 0.99 13.52 15.19
C ALA A 108 2.24 14.33 14.82
N GLU A 109 2.30 14.91 13.61
CA GLU A 109 3.45 15.67 13.07
C GLU A 109 4.78 14.89 13.17
N ALA A 110 4.70 13.56 13.12
CA ALA A 110 5.83 12.66 13.34
C ALA A 110 6.45 12.16 12.03
N LEU A 111 5.96 12.63 10.88
CA LEU A 111 6.55 12.35 9.57
C LEU A 111 7.62 13.40 9.25
N PRO A 112 8.89 13.01 9.09
CA PRO A 112 9.94 13.95 8.72
C PRO A 112 9.66 14.60 7.37
N THR A 113 9.86 15.91 7.25
CA THR A 113 9.73 16.63 5.99
C THR A 113 10.56 16.02 4.86
N SER A 114 11.78 15.54 5.17
CA SER A 114 12.64 14.85 4.21
C SER A 114 12.02 13.56 3.66
N LEU A 115 11.29 12.81 4.48
CA LEU A 115 10.57 11.62 4.05
C LEU A 115 9.42 11.99 3.11
N LEU A 116 8.64 13.02 3.45
CA LEU A 116 7.55 13.49 2.59
C LEU A 116 8.08 13.96 1.23
N ILE A 117 9.17 14.74 1.21
CA ILE A 117 9.83 15.18 -0.02
C ILE A 117 10.34 13.98 -0.83
N ALA A 118 10.97 12.99 -0.18
CA ALA A 118 11.44 11.79 -0.85
C ALA A 118 10.31 10.98 -1.50
N VAL A 119 9.15 10.88 -0.83
CA VAL A 119 7.95 10.22 -1.37
C VAL A 119 7.41 10.98 -2.58
N VAL A 120 7.31 12.31 -2.50
CA VAL A 120 6.88 13.14 -3.65
C VAL A 120 7.84 12.96 -4.83
N ALA A 121 9.16 13.02 -4.58
CA ALA A 121 10.17 12.86 -5.61
C ALA A 121 10.13 11.48 -6.28
N ALA A 122 10.00 10.41 -5.49
CA ALA A 122 9.87 9.05 -6.00
C ALA A 122 8.59 8.88 -6.84
N ALA A 123 7.47 9.44 -6.39
CA ALA A 123 6.21 9.41 -7.11
C ALA A 123 6.28 10.21 -8.43
N ALA A 124 6.90 11.39 -8.42
CA ALA A 124 7.13 12.19 -9.61
C ALA A 124 8.00 11.45 -10.63
N ALA A 125 9.12 10.86 -10.19
CA ALA A 125 10.00 10.07 -11.05
C ALA A 125 9.28 8.86 -11.66
N ALA A 126 8.50 8.12 -10.85
CA ALA A 126 7.70 6.99 -11.34
C ALA A 126 6.65 7.43 -12.37
N ALA A 127 5.96 8.55 -12.13
CA ALA A 127 4.98 9.12 -13.05
C ALA A 127 5.63 9.56 -14.38
N THR A 128 6.82 10.18 -14.34
CA THR A 128 7.58 10.56 -15.55
C THR A 128 7.97 9.33 -16.37
N VAL A 129 8.49 8.28 -15.73
CA VAL A 129 8.84 7.02 -16.41
C VAL A 129 7.58 6.40 -17.03
N ALA A 130 6.47 6.33 -16.29
CA ALA A 130 5.21 5.80 -16.79
C ALA A 130 4.65 6.62 -17.96
N ALA A 131 4.76 7.96 -17.93
CA ALA A 131 4.37 8.82 -19.04
C ALA A 131 5.19 8.53 -20.30
N GLY A 132 6.51 8.31 -20.15
CA GLY A 132 7.39 7.90 -21.24
C GLY A 132 6.97 6.59 -21.90
N PHE A 133 6.59 5.57 -21.10
CA PHE A 133 6.03 4.32 -21.64
C PHE A 133 4.75 4.55 -22.43
N HIS A 134 3.83 5.38 -21.93
CA HIS A 134 2.58 5.69 -22.64
C HIS A 134 2.83 6.43 -23.97
N ILE A 135 3.77 7.38 -24.00
CA ILE A 135 4.19 8.06 -25.25
C ILE A 135 4.77 7.04 -26.23
N ALA A 136 5.67 6.16 -25.78
CA ALA A 136 6.27 5.13 -26.61
C ALA A 136 5.21 4.16 -27.18
N TRP A 137 4.26 3.71 -26.36
CA TRP A 137 3.16 2.84 -26.81
C TRP A 137 2.23 3.55 -27.80
N ALA A 138 1.93 4.83 -27.60
CA ALA A 138 1.17 5.63 -28.57
C ALA A 138 1.90 5.78 -29.92
N ALA A 139 3.23 5.88 -29.89
CA ALA A 139 4.10 5.89 -31.06
C ALA A 139 4.25 4.51 -31.74
N GLY A 140 3.71 3.44 -31.15
CA GLY A 140 3.68 2.09 -31.74
C GLY A 140 4.71 1.12 -31.18
N VAL A 141 5.48 1.49 -30.16
CA VAL A 141 6.38 0.56 -29.45
C VAL A 141 5.54 -0.55 -28.78
N ARG A 142 5.96 -1.81 -28.92
CA ARG A 142 5.23 -2.97 -28.36
C ARG A 142 5.90 -3.60 -27.13
N ARG A 143 7.08 -3.13 -26.73
CA ARG A 143 7.82 -3.65 -25.57
C ARG A 143 6.99 -3.46 -24.30
N GLY A 144 6.83 -4.53 -23.52
CA GLY A 144 6.08 -4.53 -22.25
C GLY A 144 4.55 -4.40 -22.38
N LEU A 145 4.02 -4.11 -23.58
CA LEU A 145 2.60 -3.82 -23.78
C LEU A 145 1.69 -5.00 -23.46
N ARG A 146 2.19 -6.23 -23.68
CA ARG A 146 1.43 -7.47 -23.44
C ARG A 146 0.94 -7.58 -22.00
N ASP A 147 1.79 -7.27 -21.03
CA ASP A 147 1.47 -7.38 -19.60
C ASP A 147 1.03 -6.03 -18.99
N ALA A 148 0.88 -5.00 -19.83
CA ALA A 148 0.32 -3.69 -19.46
C ALA A 148 -1.20 -3.60 -19.71
N LEU A 149 -1.79 -4.57 -20.42
CA LEU A 149 -3.20 -4.58 -20.78
C LEU A 149 -3.95 -5.76 -20.13
N PRO A 150 -5.16 -5.56 -19.57
CA PRO A 150 -5.98 -6.63 -19.01
C PRO A 150 -6.20 -7.79 -19.98
N GLN A 151 -6.15 -9.02 -19.46
CA GLN A 151 -6.31 -10.27 -20.21
C GLN A 151 -7.45 -11.11 -19.62
N ALA A 152 -8.18 -11.86 -20.46
CA ALA A 152 -9.17 -12.82 -19.99
C ALA A 152 -8.51 -14.02 -19.28
N SER A 153 -9.23 -14.68 -18.37
CA SER A 153 -8.72 -15.90 -17.71
C SER A 153 -8.37 -16.96 -18.75
N GLY A 154 -7.17 -17.54 -18.64
CA GLY A 154 -6.67 -18.56 -19.58
C GLY A 154 -6.22 -18.03 -20.95
N SER A 155 -6.39 -16.73 -21.24
CA SER A 155 -5.94 -16.12 -22.48
C SER A 155 -4.67 -15.29 -22.28
N ARG A 156 -3.85 -15.21 -23.33
CA ARG A 156 -2.70 -14.31 -23.43
C ARG A 156 -3.01 -13.04 -24.23
N GLU A 157 -4.19 -12.97 -24.85
CA GLU A 157 -4.62 -11.83 -25.64
C GLU A 157 -5.23 -10.73 -24.75
N PRO A 158 -4.90 -9.45 -25.00
CA PRO A 158 -5.55 -8.33 -24.33
C PRO A 158 -7.06 -8.28 -24.59
N LEU A 159 -7.84 -7.91 -23.59
CA LEU A 159 -9.29 -7.67 -23.70
C LEU A 159 -9.63 -6.49 -24.61
N GLY A 160 -8.69 -5.58 -24.78
CA GLY A 160 -8.82 -4.41 -25.65
C GLY A 160 -7.50 -3.68 -25.77
N ARG A 161 -7.35 -2.89 -26.83
CA ARG A 161 -6.19 -2.02 -27.05
C ARG A 161 -6.68 -0.57 -27.08
N PRO A 162 -6.26 0.28 -26.12
CA PRO A 162 -6.59 1.69 -26.15
C PRO A 162 -6.11 2.34 -27.44
N GLY A 163 -6.88 3.29 -27.98
CA GLY A 163 -6.46 4.11 -29.10
C GLY A 163 -5.28 5.02 -28.73
N ARG A 164 -4.60 5.58 -29.75
CA ARG A 164 -3.48 6.51 -29.56
C ARG A 164 -3.88 7.71 -28.69
N GLY A 165 -5.03 8.31 -28.97
CA GLY A 165 -5.54 9.47 -28.20
C GLY A 165 -5.74 9.15 -26.71
N ALA A 166 -6.38 8.02 -26.39
CA ALA A 166 -6.56 7.59 -25.01
C ALA A 166 -5.22 7.32 -24.29
N THR A 167 -4.26 6.72 -24.99
CA THR A 167 -2.93 6.44 -24.44
C THR A 167 -2.15 7.72 -24.16
N LEU A 168 -2.22 8.70 -25.08
CA LEU A 168 -1.61 10.03 -24.90
C LEU A 168 -2.30 10.84 -23.79
N ALA A 169 -3.61 10.72 -23.63
CA ALA A 169 -4.33 11.37 -22.54
C ALA A 169 -3.82 10.90 -21.16
N VAL A 170 -3.51 9.60 -21.01
CA VAL A 170 -2.91 9.08 -19.78
C VAL A 170 -1.50 9.65 -19.57
N ALA A 171 -0.67 9.75 -20.62
CA ALA A 171 0.63 10.39 -20.53
C ALA A 171 0.53 11.86 -20.08
N GLY A 172 -0.43 12.60 -20.65
CA GLY A 172 -0.72 13.99 -20.28
C GLY A 172 -1.19 14.11 -18.83
N ALA A 173 -2.06 13.23 -18.36
CA ALA A 173 -2.52 13.21 -16.97
C ALA A 173 -1.37 12.92 -15.99
N LEU A 174 -0.45 12.00 -16.34
CA LEU A 174 0.75 11.74 -15.55
C LEU A 174 1.73 12.94 -15.54
N GLY A 175 1.88 13.63 -16.67
CA GLY A 175 2.65 14.88 -16.73
C GLY A 175 2.05 15.99 -15.88
N ALA A 176 0.73 16.18 -15.96
CA ALA A 176 0.00 17.13 -15.13
C ALA A 176 0.12 16.79 -13.64
N TYR A 177 0.05 15.50 -13.28
CA TYR A 177 0.30 15.04 -11.92
C TYR A 177 1.68 15.49 -11.41
N VAL A 178 2.75 15.31 -12.21
CA VAL A 178 4.12 15.74 -11.83
C VAL A 178 4.17 17.25 -11.57
N VAL A 179 3.54 18.05 -12.44
CA VAL A 179 3.48 19.51 -12.28
C VAL A 179 2.73 19.88 -11.00
N VAL A 180 1.58 19.25 -10.73
CA VAL A 180 0.76 19.53 -9.53
C VAL A 180 1.53 19.25 -8.25
N VAL A 181 2.15 18.07 -8.12
CA VAL A 181 2.88 17.72 -6.88
C VAL A 181 4.14 18.57 -6.70
N ALA A 182 4.83 18.91 -7.79
CA ALA A 182 5.99 19.81 -7.74
C ALA A 182 5.58 21.24 -7.35
N ALA A 183 4.49 21.77 -7.92
CA ALA A 183 3.96 23.09 -7.59
C ALA A 183 3.65 23.21 -6.10
N LEU A 184 2.96 22.21 -5.51
CA LEU A 184 2.66 22.20 -4.07
C LEU A 184 3.92 22.20 -3.20
N VAL A 185 4.92 21.38 -3.53
CA VAL A 185 6.18 21.32 -2.77
C VAL A 185 7.02 22.59 -2.91
N LEU A 186 6.93 23.27 -4.06
CA LEU A 186 7.60 24.54 -4.32
C LEU A 186 6.85 25.76 -3.75
N GLY A 187 5.77 25.55 -3.00
CA GLY A 187 5.03 26.62 -2.33
C GLY A 187 4.02 27.34 -3.24
N ALA A 188 3.56 26.73 -4.33
CA ALA A 188 2.51 27.31 -5.15
C ALA A 188 1.20 27.43 -4.35
N GLU A 189 0.68 28.64 -4.26
CA GLU A 189 -0.56 28.94 -3.56
C GLU A 189 -1.80 28.75 -4.46
N GLY A 190 -2.97 28.62 -3.82
CA GLY A 190 -4.26 28.60 -4.50
C GLY A 190 -4.98 27.26 -4.46
N ALA A 191 -6.32 27.34 -4.46
CA ALA A 191 -7.20 26.17 -4.31
C ALA A 191 -7.06 25.17 -5.47
N LEU A 192 -6.70 25.63 -6.67
CA LEU A 192 -6.56 24.79 -7.86
C LEU A 192 -5.57 23.63 -7.64
N TRP A 193 -4.34 23.92 -7.20
CA TRP A 193 -3.30 22.91 -6.98
C TRP A 193 -3.72 21.87 -5.94
N ARG A 194 -4.34 22.32 -4.85
CA ARG A 194 -4.86 21.46 -3.78
C ARG A 194 -5.97 20.55 -4.30
N TRP A 195 -6.95 21.10 -5.00
CA TRP A 195 -8.05 20.31 -5.56
C TRP A 195 -7.58 19.33 -6.64
N CYS A 196 -6.62 19.72 -7.48
CA CYS A 196 -6.00 18.80 -8.44
C CYS A 196 -5.27 17.65 -7.74
N ALA A 197 -4.51 17.92 -6.68
CA ALA A 197 -3.84 16.87 -5.91
C ALA A 197 -4.81 15.96 -5.16
N ILE A 198 -5.91 16.50 -4.60
CA ILE A 198 -6.98 15.72 -3.99
C ILE A 198 -7.66 14.83 -5.04
N ALA A 199 -7.99 15.38 -6.20
CA ALA A 199 -8.59 14.62 -7.29
C ALA A 199 -7.66 13.48 -7.76
N ALA A 200 -6.36 13.75 -7.90
CA ALA A 200 -5.36 12.74 -8.23
C ALA A 200 -5.31 11.64 -7.17
N LEU A 201 -5.23 12.01 -5.89
CA LEU A 201 -5.25 11.07 -4.77
C LEU A 201 -6.47 10.15 -4.82
N VAL A 202 -7.68 10.70 -5.02
CA VAL A 202 -8.92 9.93 -5.09
C VAL A 202 -8.92 8.97 -6.27
N VAL A 203 -8.58 9.44 -7.47
CA VAL A 203 -8.55 8.60 -8.69
C VAL A 203 -7.53 7.46 -8.54
N LEU A 204 -6.35 7.76 -8.01
CA LEU A 204 -5.28 6.77 -7.80
C LEU A 204 -5.68 5.75 -6.72
N ALA A 205 -6.30 6.19 -5.62
CA ALA A 205 -6.82 5.30 -4.57
C ALA A 205 -7.90 4.36 -5.12
N VAL A 206 -8.86 4.88 -5.90
CA VAL A 206 -9.85 4.06 -6.60
C VAL A 206 -9.18 3.06 -7.53
N ARG A 207 -8.12 3.46 -8.25
CA ARG A 207 -7.37 2.55 -9.12
C ARG A 207 -6.61 1.46 -8.34
N VAL A 208 -6.08 1.76 -7.16
CA VAL A 208 -5.44 0.78 -6.27
C VAL A 208 -6.47 -0.24 -5.79
N VAL A 209 -7.66 0.20 -5.36
CA VAL A 209 -8.76 -0.68 -5.00
C VAL A 209 -9.16 -1.55 -6.21
N GLY A 210 -9.32 -0.92 -7.37
CA GLY A 210 -9.73 -1.55 -8.63
C GLY A 210 -11.24 -1.72 -8.76
N GLU A 211 -11.69 -2.33 -9.86
CA GLU A 211 -13.13 -2.52 -10.16
C GLU A 211 -13.69 -3.89 -9.74
N GLY A 212 -12.86 -4.77 -9.18
CA GLY A 212 -13.29 -6.06 -8.67
C GLY A 212 -13.14 -7.23 -9.64
N ARG A 213 -12.67 -7.04 -10.89
CA ARG A 213 -12.50 -8.13 -11.86
C ARG A 213 -11.06 -8.32 -12.32
N TYR A 214 -10.43 -7.33 -12.92
CA TYR A 214 -9.15 -7.45 -13.62
C TYR A 214 -8.00 -6.66 -12.98
N VAL A 215 -8.28 -5.51 -12.37
CA VAL A 215 -7.25 -4.57 -11.92
C VAL A 215 -7.31 -4.31 -10.42
N GLY A 216 -6.19 -3.93 -9.81
CA GLY A 216 -6.14 -3.50 -8.42
C GLY A 216 -6.19 -4.65 -7.43
N ILE A 217 -6.34 -4.31 -6.14
CA ILE A 217 -6.31 -5.28 -5.03
C ILE A 217 -7.55 -6.19 -5.05
N THR A 218 -8.70 -5.66 -5.50
CA THR A 218 -9.97 -6.39 -5.53
C THR A 218 -10.13 -7.32 -6.74
N LYS A 219 -9.13 -7.42 -7.63
CA LYS A 219 -9.21 -8.26 -8.83
C LYS A 219 -9.46 -9.74 -8.51
N ARG A 220 -10.37 -10.35 -9.27
CA ARG A 220 -10.68 -11.79 -9.23
C ARG A 220 -9.87 -12.60 -10.24
N VAL A 221 -9.59 -12.03 -11.42
CA VAL A 221 -8.76 -12.68 -12.44
C VAL A 221 -7.29 -12.52 -12.08
N ARG A 222 -6.65 -13.60 -11.62
CA ARG A 222 -5.24 -13.59 -11.15
C ARG A 222 -4.27 -14.43 -12.01
N ASN A 223 -4.79 -15.29 -12.88
CA ASN A 223 -3.99 -16.27 -13.65
C ASN A 223 -3.44 -15.73 -14.99
N THR A 224 -3.21 -14.42 -15.12
CA THR A 224 -2.75 -13.79 -16.37
C THR A 224 -1.42 -13.07 -16.21
N GLY A 225 -0.74 -12.76 -17.32
CA GLY A 225 0.52 -12.01 -17.29
C GLY A 225 0.31 -10.61 -16.71
N PHE A 226 -0.76 -9.95 -17.17
CA PHE A 226 -1.20 -8.67 -16.63
C PHE A 226 -1.49 -8.71 -15.13
N ALA A 227 -2.25 -9.69 -14.64
CA ALA A 227 -2.63 -9.71 -13.22
C ALA A 227 -1.41 -9.85 -12.30
N ARG A 228 -0.44 -10.70 -12.68
CA ARG A 228 0.83 -10.83 -11.94
C ARG A 228 1.67 -9.56 -11.99
N ALA A 229 1.72 -8.88 -13.15
CA ALA A 229 2.39 -7.60 -13.27
C ALA A 229 1.68 -6.48 -12.50
N ASP A 230 0.35 -6.52 -12.43
CA ASP A 230 -0.46 -5.58 -11.67
C ASP A 230 -0.27 -5.72 -10.16
N ASP A 231 -0.13 -6.95 -9.65
CA ASP A 231 0.24 -7.21 -8.25
C ASP A 231 1.68 -6.77 -7.94
N ARG A 232 2.63 -7.04 -8.84
CA ARG A 232 4.06 -6.82 -8.59
C ARG A 232 4.54 -5.39 -8.86
N TYR A 233 3.95 -4.72 -9.83
CA TYR A 233 4.46 -3.45 -10.36
C TYR A 233 3.36 -2.38 -10.43
N TRP A 234 2.25 -2.64 -11.13
CA TRP A 234 1.32 -1.55 -11.48
C TRP A 234 0.54 -1.00 -10.28
N THR A 235 -0.07 -1.86 -9.47
CA THR A 235 -0.78 -1.43 -8.25
C THR A 235 0.16 -0.80 -7.23
N PRO A 236 1.36 -1.35 -6.95
CA PRO A 236 2.36 -0.69 -6.11
C PRO A 236 2.77 0.70 -6.61
N VAL A 237 3.03 0.86 -7.91
CA VAL A 237 3.38 2.17 -8.50
C VAL A 237 2.22 3.14 -8.37
N VAL A 238 0.99 2.76 -8.72
CA VAL A 238 -0.19 3.63 -8.54
C VAL A 238 -0.37 4.03 -7.07
N GLY A 239 -0.13 3.10 -6.13
CA GLY A 239 -0.13 3.39 -4.69
C GLY A 239 0.94 4.42 -4.30
N LEU A 240 2.16 4.29 -4.83
CA LEU A 240 3.22 5.30 -4.65
C LEU A 240 2.79 6.67 -5.17
N LEU A 241 2.14 6.74 -6.34
CA LEU A 241 1.61 8.00 -6.88
C LEU A 241 0.55 8.60 -5.93
N GLY A 242 -0.36 7.77 -5.41
CA GLY A 242 -1.36 8.24 -4.43
C GLY A 242 -0.69 8.79 -3.16
N LEU A 243 0.31 8.09 -2.63
CA LEU A 243 1.10 8.55 -1.49
C LEU A 243 1.87 9.85 -1.80
N GLY A 244 2.35 10.02 -3.03
CA GLY A 244 2.96 11.26 -3.50
C GLY A 244 2.00 12.45 -3.45
N SER A 245 0.76 12.30 -3.91
CA SER A 245 -0.26 13.34 -3.78
C SER A 245 -0.56 13.68 -2.32
N ALA A 246 -0.69 12.67 -1.45
CA ALA A 246 -0.95 12.89 -0.03
C ALA A 246 0.21 13.61 0.66
N ALA A 247 1.46 13.21 0.37
CA ALA A 247 2.66 13.86 0.90
C ALA A 247 2.81 15.31 0.42
N ALA A 248 2.52 15.59 -0.85
CA ALA A 248 2.54 16.95 -1.39
C ALA A 248 1.49 17.85 -0.73
N LEU A 249 0.29 17.33 -0.47
CA LEU A 249 -0.76 18.05 0.27
C LEU A 249 -0.36 18.34 1.72
N ALA A 250 0.29 17.38 2.39
CA ALA A 250 0.78 17.53 3.76
C ALA A 250 1.92 18.55 3.87
N LEU A 251 2.76 18.68 2.84
CA LEU A 251 3.82 19.70 2.78
C LEU A 251 3.31 21.11 2.48
N ALA A 252 2.13 21.22 1.88
CA ALA A 252 1.53 22.49 1.45
C ALA A 252 0.43 23.00 2.39
N GLY A 253 0.17 22.32 3.51
CA GLY A 253 -0.76 22.71 4.57
C GLY A 253 0.00 23.26 5.77
#